data_AF-A0A139MEQ5-F1
#
_entry.id   AF-A0A139MEQ5-F1
#
_cell.length_a   1.000
_cell.length_b   1.000
_cell.length_c   1.000
_cell.angle_alpha   90.00
_cell.angle_beta   90.00
_cell.angle_gamma   90.00
#
_symmetry.space_group_name_H-M   'P 1'
#
loop_
_entity.id
_entity.type
_entity.pdbx_description
1 polymer ?
#
loop_
_entity_poly.entity_id
_entity_poly.type
_entity_poly.pdbx_seq_one_letter_code
_entity_poly.pdbx_strand_id
1 'polypeptide(L)'
;MPMDEVTIFGLNFFKKYYPERLVERFKGINLEEEAPEIIMAMTQKLGFRDDYDRFYSLFVKDVREGKLGRYTLDVVGEVENGDR
;
A
#
# COMPACT_ATOMS: atom_id res chain seq x y z
N MET A 1 12.64 9.67 -1.06
CA MET A 1 12.38 8.26 -0.75
C MET A 1 12.02 7.56 -2.06
N PRO A 2 12.64 6.42 -2.37
CA PRO A 2 12.25 5.53 -3.45
C PRO A 2 10.76 5.16 -3.38
N MET A 3 10.07 5.03 -4.52
CA MET A 3 8.61 4.82 -4.58
C MET A 3 8.19 3.41 -4.14
N ASP A 4 9.07 2.44 -4.32
CA ASP A 4 8.97 1.06 -3.81
C ASP A 4 8.95 1.04 -2.28
N GLU A 5 9.90 1.71 -1.62
CA GLU A 5 9.94 1.80 -0.14
C GLU A 5 8.65 2.42 0.42
N VAL A 6 8.19 3.52 -0.18
CA VAL A 6 6.92 4.18 0.20
C VAL A 6 5.73 3.24 0.05
N THR A 7 5.69 2.47 -1.04
CA THR A 7 4.60 1.54 -1.32
C THR A 7 4.61 0.37 -0.34
N ILE A 8 5.78 -0.21 -0.08
CA ILE A 8 5.96 -1.31 0.90
C ILE A 8 5.53 -0.84 2.29
N PHE A 9 6.01 0.33 2.73
CA PHE A 9 5.61 0.92 4.01
C PHE A 9 4.09 1.10 4.08
N GLY A 10 3.50 1.72 3.06
CA GLY A 10 2.06 1.95 3.00
C GLY A 10 1.26 0.65 3.05
N LEU A 11 1.64 -0.35 2.26
CA LEU A 11 1.00 -1.67 2.26
C LEU A 11 1.03 -2.30 3.65
N ASN A 12 2.19 -2.31 4.32
CA ASN A 12 2.33 -2.86 5.67
C ASN A 12 1.50 -2.08 6.69
N PHE A 13 1.50 -0.76 6.61
CA PHE A 13 0.70 0.10 7.47
C PHE A 13 -0.80 -0.18 7.32
N PHE A 14 -1.32 -0.16 6.09
CA PHE A 14 -2.73 -0.43 5.85
C PHE A 14 -3.10 -1.88 6.14
N LYS A 15 -2.22 -2.85 5.90
CA LYS A 15 -2.44 -4.27 6.27
C LYS A 15 -2.57 -4.42 7.78
N LYS A 16 -1.78 -3.68 8.57
CA LYS A 16 -1.81 -3.71 10.04
C LYS A 16 -3.03 -2.99 10.62
N TYR A 17 -3.35 -1.80 10.13
CA TYR A 17 -4.32 -0.93 10.78
C TYR A 17 -5.68 -0.85 10.08
N TYR A 18 -5.72 -1.07 8.76
CA TYR A 18 -6.92 -0.91 7.95
C TYR A 18 -7.05 -1.97 6.84
N PRO A 19 -6.93 -3.28 7.16
CA PRO A 19 -6.88 -4.35 6.16
C PRO A 19 -8.12 -4.37 5.27
N GLU A 20 -9.29 -4.10 5.84
CA GLU A 20 -10.57 -4.07 5.14
C GLU A 20 -10.56 -3.07 3.96
N ARG A 21 -9.84 -1.96 4.11
CA ARG A 21 -9.77 -0.89 3.09
C ARG A 21 -8.89 -1.27 1.93
N LEU A 22 -7.80 -2.01 2.19
CA LEU A 22 -7.00 -2.59 1.13
C LEU A 22 -7.82 -3.60 0.32
N VAL A 23 -8.58 -4.47 0.98
CA VAL A 23 -9.43 -5.47 0.31
C VAL A 23 -10.52 -4.81 -0.53
N GLU A 24 -11.15 -3.75 -0.01
CA GLU A 24 -12.17 -3.00 -0.74
C GLU A 24 -11.60 -2.31 -1.98
N ARG A 25 -10.45 -1.63 -1.85
CA ARG A 25 -9.80 -0.89 -2.95
C ARG A 25 -9.16 -1.80 -3.99
N PHE A 26 -8.44 -2.82 -3.54
CA PHE A 26 -7.63 -3.74 -4.34
C PHE A 26 -8.27 -5.13 -4.30
N LYS A 27 -9.35 -5.31 -5.08
CA LYS A 27 -10.15 -6.53 -5.05
C LYS A 27 -9.31 -7.79 -5.27
N GLY A 28 -9.33 -8.68 -4.28
CA GLY A 28 -8.59 -9.94 -4.23
C GLY A 28 -7.08 -9.77 -4.14
N ILE A 29 -6.64 -8.73 -3.46
CA ILE A 29 -5.36 -8.68 -2.75
C ILE A 29 -5.30 -9.82 -1.73
N ASN A 30 -4.15 -10.48 -1.61
CA ASN A 30 -3.89 -11.47 -0.56
C ASN A 30 -3.10 -10.79 0.57
N LEU A 31 -3.75 -10.53 1.70
CA LEU A 31 -3.08 -9.85 2.82
C LEU A 31 -2.18 -10.79 3.64
N GLU A 32 -2.21 -12.10 3.41
CA GLU A 32 -1.31 -13.03 4.07
C GLU A 32 0.12 -12.97 3.50
N GLU A 33 0.25 -12.49 2.26
CA GLU A 33 1.52 -12.32 1.57
C GLU A 33 2.34 -11.12 2.07
N GLU A 34 3.64 -11.16 1.82
CA GLU A 34 4.55 -10.04 2.05
C GLU A 34 4.32 -8.94 1.00
N ALA A 35 4.66 -7.70 1.34
CA ALA A 35 4.43 -6.56 0.45
C ALA A 35 4.99 -6.74 -0.98
N PRO A 36 6.21 -7.31 -1.18
CA PRO A 36 6.71 -7.58 -2.53
C PRO A 36 5.84 -8.55 -3.34
N GLU A 37 5.37 -9.63 -2.70
CA GLU A 37 4.50 -10.63 -3.35
C GLU A 37 3.14 -10.03 -3.70
N ILE A 38 2.58 -9.21 -2.80
CA ILE A 38 1.36 -8.43 -3.06
C ILE A 38 1.54 -7.51 -4.26
N ILE A 39 2.67 -6.78 -4.33
CA ILE A 39 2.98 -5.89 -5.45
C ILE A 39 3.00 -6.68 -6.75
N MET A 40 3.70 -7.82 -6.79
CA MET A 40 3.79 -8.66 -7.98
C MET A 40 2.42 -9.17 -8.42
N ALA A 41 1.67 -9.79 -7.50
CA ALA A 41 0.34 -10.34 -7.77
C ALA A 41 -0.64 -9.26 -8.25
N MET A 42 -0.65 -8.09 -7.60
CA MET A 42 -1.54 -6.99 -7.96
C MET A 42 -1.15 -6.32 -9.28
N THR A 43 0.14 -6.19 -9.58
CA THR A 43 0.64 -5.62 -10.85
C THR A 43 0.16 -6.47 -12.03
N GLN A 44 0.27 -7.80 -11.91
CA GLN A 44 -0.25 -8.73 -12.92
C GLN A 44 -1.77 -8.64 -13.04
N LYS A 45 -2.48 -8.65 -11.90
CA LYS A 45 -3.94 -8.60 -11.86
C LYS A 45 -4.54 -7.32 -12.46
N LEU A 46 -3.85 -6.20 -12.31
CA LEU A 46 -4.22 -4.91 -12.90
C LEU A 46 -3.86 -4.78 -14.38
N GLY A 47 -3.23 -5.79 -14.97
CA GLY A 47 -2.82 -5.79 -16.38
C GLY A 47 -1.56 -4.98 -16.66
N PHE A 48 -0.77 -4.66 -15.63
CA PHE A 48 0.50 -3.93 -15.77
C PHE A 48 1.68 -4.85 -16.12
N ARG A 49 1.47 -6.17 -16.15
CA ARG A 49 2.52 -7.18 -16.40
C ARG A 49 3.61 -7.07 -15.34
N ASP A 50 4.83 -6.70 -15.73
CA ASP A 50 5.98 -6.50 -14.83
C ASP A 50 6.31 -5.01 -14.62
N ASP A 51 5.41 -4.10 -15.02
CA ASP A 51 5.55 -2.65 -14.80
C ASP A 51 5.13 -2.31 -13.35
N TYR A 52 6.04 -2.55 -12.41
CA TYR A 52 5.83 -2.26 -10.99
C TYR A 52 5.75 -0.76 -10.69
N ASP A 53 6.42 0.08 -11.49
CA ASP A 53 6.38 1.54 -11.35
C ASP A 53 4.96 2.09 -11.51
N ARG A 54 4.16 1.49 -12.41
CA ARG A 54 2.72 1.80 -12.51
C ARG A 54 1.95 1.43 -11.26
N PHE A 55 2.26 0.30 -10.64
CA PHE A 55 1.61 -0.09 -9.39
C PHE A 55 1.98 0.87 -8.26
N TYR A 56 3.25 1.24 -8.10
CA TYR A 56 3.70 2.21 -7.10
C TYR A 56 2.99 3.56 -7.28
N SER A 57 2.96 4.04 -8.52
CA SER A 57 2.30 5.31 -8.86
C SER A 57 0.80 5.26 -8.59
N LEU A 58 0.13 4.16 -8.93
CA LEU A 58 -1.29 3.96 -8.67
C LEU A 58 -1.58 3.93 -7.16
N PHE A 59 -0.82 3.13 -6.41
CA PHE A 59 -1.02 2.96 -4.98
C PHE A 59 -0.84 4.28 -4.23
N VAL A 60 0.28 4.98 -4.46
CA VAL A 60 0.56 6.26 -3.82
C VAL A 60 -0.48 7.31 -4.20
N LYS A 61 -0.92 7.33 -5.48
CA LYS A 61 -1.98 8.22 -5.93
C LYS A 61 -3.29 7.95 -5.19
N ASP A 62 -3.69 6.68 -5.07
CA ASP A 62 -4.96 6.32 -4.42
C ASP A 62 -4.97 6.63 -2.93
N VAL A 63 -3.83 6.44 -2.26
CA VAL A 63 -3.63 6.86 -0.87
C VAL A 63 -3.79 8.38 -0.78
N ARG A 64 -3.04 9.16 -1.56
CA ARG A 64 -3.09 10.63 -1.52
C ARG A 64 -4.46 11.22 -1.88
N GLU A 65 -5.18 10.59 -2.79
CA GLU A 65 -6.53 11.01 -3.19
C GLU A 65 -7.62 10.58 -2.18
N GLY A 66 -7.26 9.86 -1.11
CA GLY A 66 -8.20 9.38 -0.11
C GLY A 66 -9.12 8.27 -0.62
N LYS A 67 -8.75 7.58 -1.69
CA LYS A 67 -9.55 6.50 -2.30
C LYS A 67 -9.59 5.22 -1.46
N LEU A 68 -8.69 5.09 -0.49
CA LEU A 68 -8.78 4.07 0.54
C LEU A 68 -9.79 4.44 1.64
N GLY A 69 -10.46 5.60 1.57
CA GLY A 69 -11.38 6.09 2.59
C GLY A 69 -10.68 6.91 3.69
N ARG A 70 -11.38 7.19 4.79
CA ARG A 70 -10.90 8.07 5.87
C ARG A 70 -9.92 7.39 6.82
N TYR A 71 -8.62 7.44 6.59
CA TYR A 71 -7.59 6.90 7.51
C TYR A 71 -6.83 8.04 8.21
N THR A 72 -6.19 7.70 9.34
CA THR A 72 -5.12 8.50 9.93
C THR A 72 -3.81 7.72 9.83
N LEU A 73 -2.74 8.40 9.41
CA LEU A 73 -1.37 7.86 9.48
C LEU A 73 -0.77 8.07 10.87
N ASP A 74 -1.28 9.05 11.64
CA ASP A 74 -0.93 9.23 13.04
C ASP A 74 -1.69 8.19 13.87
N VAL A 75 -1.01 7.08 14.16
CA VAL A 75 -1.49 6.09 15.12
C VAL A 75 -0.88 6.42 16.48
N VAL A 76 -1.73 6.67 17.49
CA VAL A 76 -1.29 6.94 18.86
C VAL A 76 -0.57 5.71 19.39
N GLY A 77 0.77 5.73 19.38
CA GLY A 77 1.63 4.62 19.83
C GLY A 77 2.83 4.32 18.93
N GLU A 78 2.83 4.76 17.66
CA GLU A 78 3.95 4.56 16.73
C GLU A 78 4.44 5.88 16.14
N VAL A 79 4.96 6.75 17.01
CA VAL A 79 5.91 7.79 16.60
C VAL A 79 7.32 7.24 16.79
N GLU A 80 7.70 6.18 16.07
CA GLU A 80 9.10 5.78 15.98
C GLU A 80 9.79 6.54 14.85
N ASN A 81 10.44 7.63 15.27
CA ASN A 81 11.66 8.21 14.71
C ASN A 81 11.58 8.73 13.26
N GLY A 82 10.81 9.80 13.08
CA GLY A 82 11.19 10.83 12.10
C GLY A 82 12.26 11.74 12.71
N ASP A 83 13.43 11.77 12.06
CA ASP A 83 14.51 12.75 12.15
C ASP A 83 15.51 12.67 13.33
N ARG A 84 16.70 12.15 13.00
CA ARG A 84 17.97 12.85 13.27
C ARG A 84 18.89 12.78 12.06
#